data_AF-A0A965D4R7-F1
#
_entry.id   AF-A0A965D4R7-F1
#
_cell.length_a   1.000
_cell.length_b   1.000
_cell.length_c   1.000
_cell.angle_alpha   90.00
_cell.angle_beta   90.00
_cell.angle_gamma   90.00
#
_symmetry.space_group_name_H-M   'P 1'
#
loop_
_entity.id
_entity.type
_entity.pdbx_description
1 polymer ?
#
loop_
_entity_poly.entity_id
_entity_poly.type
_entity_poly.pdbx_seq_one_letter_code
_entity_poly.pdbx_strand_id
1 'polypeptide(L)'
;EVPFSAPPNMSEIEINFDLPNELRARVTKVDVVGQSHIGANYVIADQLRRPKVGIIATTNSDETINVFDPMHFVKTAIEPFADLQIGTIEQLLLASPDILISADIVSIPNASAVLEWVRGGGLLIRFAGPRIAAAADTLLRDDPLMPVVLRNGGRNFGGAMSWDTPKRLAAFDAQGVFGGLAIPEDILINTQVLAQPELELNSKTLAKLEDQTPLVTALSIGSGRSIFFHTTANTQWSNLPLSGLFVDMLSRLIRPGLRQENDFDLAGTKWTPIRTLDAFGSARLSSTEITKALPIGVYASQDHTISRNVGDILPKIIRADWPDIVQVKRDVEPPDTQDLRAPIWIVAFALLIADLFASAWVSGRLLAFVVIMFAVSIATPRAPLFAEQIVPDEIALAHVKTSDRTVDEIAFAGLLGLTETLFLRTSIEPSPPVSVDLEKDDIALFPLLYWPITDQQPIPSDQSYAKLNSYLASGGVILFDTRDAGQSRAISPVNGTLRRLLSGLNIPPLDIVPADHVLTRAFYLLQSFPGRYAEGSVWIEAAPENTVQGQDRPFRALNDGVTPVLIGGNDWAAAWAIDDQGRALLPVGRGFSGERQREMARRFGVNLVMHVLMGNYKSDQVHVPALLERLGQ
;
A
#
# COMPACT_ATOMS: atom_id res chain seq x y z
N GLU A 1 -30.74 8.76 -14.45
CA GLU A 1 -30.99 9.79 -15.47
C GLU A 1 -30.47 11.11 -14.92
N VAL A 2 -29.74 11.90 -15.72
CA VAL A 2 -29.24 13.22 -15.30
C VAL A 2 -29.94 14.26 -16.17
N PRO A 3 -30.71 15.19 -15.60
CA PRO A 3 -31.35 16.25 -16.37
C PRO A 3 -30.28 17.22 -16.86
N PHE A 4 -30.36 17.63 -18.12
CA PHE A 4 -29.50 18.66 -18.70
C PHE A 4 -30.34 19.65 -19.52
N SER A 5 -29.86 20.89 -19.61
CA SER A 5 -30.47 21.93 -20.45
C SER A 5 -29.36 22.57 -21.28
N ALA A 6 -29.50 22.51 -22.61
CA ALA A 6 -28.59 23.14 -23.53
C ALA A 6 -29.12 24.52 -23.93
N PRO A 7 -28.37 25.61 -23.69
CA PRO A 7 -28.73 26.93 -24.18
C PRO A 7 -28.86 26.95 -25.71
N PRO A 8 -29.72 27.81 -26.29
CA PRO A 8 -29.72 28.01 -27.73
C PRO A 8 -28.33 28.46 -28.20
N ASN A 9 -27.80 27.79 -29.23
CA ASN A 9 -26.49 28.01 -29.88
C ASN A 9 -25.26 27.28 -29.27
N MET A 10 -25.43 26.35 -28.34
CA MET A 10 -24.33 25.50 -27.87
C MET A 10 -24.18 24.24 -28.76
N SER A 11 -22.96 23.94 -29.24
CA SER A 11 -22.67 22.75 -30.04
C SER A 11 -22.14 21.56 -29.23
N GLU A 12 -21.74 21.81 -27.98
CA GLU A 12 -21.12 20.85 -27.07
C GLU A 12 -21.58 21.18 -25.66
N ILE A 13 -21.97 20.17 -24.89
CA ILE A 13 -22.31 20.31 -23.47
C ILE A 13 -21.65 19.15 -22.73
N GLU A 14 -20.92 19.46 -21.66
CA GLU A 14 -20.30 18.46 -20.80
C GLU A 14 -21.28 18.09 -19.68
N ILE A 15 -21.56 16.80 -19.54
CA ILE A 15 -22.44 16.27 -18.51
C ILE A 15 -21.64 15.30 -17.65
N ASN A 16 -21.53 15.62 -16.36
CA ASN A 16 -20.81 14.80 -15.40
C ASN A 16 -21.76 13.79 -14.74
N PHE A 17 -21.35 12.52 -14.75
CA PHE A 17 -22.06 11.43 -14.08
C PHE A 17 -21.26 11.01 -12.85
N ASP A 18 -21.84 11.19 -11.67
CA ASP A 18 -21.29 10.59 -10.45
C ASP A 18 -21.83 9.17 -10.31
N LEU A 19 -20.95 8.19 -10.52
CA LEU A 19 -21.28 6.76 -10.51
C LEU A 19 -20.35 6.05 -9.52
N PRO A 20 -20.91 5.31 -8.54
CA PRO A 20 -20.13 4.39 -7.70
C PRO A 20 -19.28 3.46 -8.56
N ASN A 21 -18.07 3.14 -8.09
CA ASN A 21 -17.12 2.33 -8.85
C ASN A 21 -17.70 0.97 -9.27
N GLU A 22 -18.54 0.34 -8.44
CA GLU A 22 -19.16 -0.96 -8.79
C GLU A 22 -20.17 -0.86 -9.95
N LEU A 23 -20.79 0.30 -10.15
CA LEU A 23 -21.75 0.53 -11.22
C LEU A 23 -21.05 0.94 -12.52
N ARG A 24 -19.90 1.62 -12.45
CA ARG A 24 -19.14 2.07 -13.61
C ARG A 24 -18.71 0.92 -14.52
N ALA A 25 -18.19 -0.17 -13.95
CA ALA A 25 -17.80 -1.37 -14.68
C ALA A 25 -18.99 -2.13 -15.31
N ARG A 26 -20.23 -1.80 -14.91
CA ARG A 26 -21.47 -2.41 -15.42
C ARG A 26 -22.17 -1.54 -16.46
N VAL A 27 -21.66 -0.33 -16.74
CA VAL A 27 -22.23 0.55 -17.75
C VAL A 27 -21.91 -0.03 -19.13
N THR A 28 -22.93 -0.57 -19.78
CA THR A 28 -22.82 -1.10 -21.14
C THR A 28 -23.35 -0.13 -22.20
N LYS A 29 -24.08 0.91 -21.77
CA LYS A 29 -24.77 1.84 -22.66
C LYS A 29 -25.13 3.14 -21.94
N VAL A 30 -25.04 4.26 -22.64
CA VAL A 30 -25.58 5.57 -22.25
C VAL A 30 -26.52 6.04 -23.34
N ASP A 31 -27.73 6.47 -22.93
CA ASP A 31 -28.79 6.89 -23.84
C ASP A 31 -29.30 8.29 -23.48
N VAL A 32 -29.59 9.11 -24.50
CA VAL A 32 -30.30 10.38 -24.32
C VAL A 32 -31.81 10.09 -24.26
N VAL A 33 -32.41 10.29 -23.09
CA VAL A 33 -33.84 10.04 -22.86
C VAL A 33 -34.69 10.87 -23.82
N GLY A 34 -35.69 10.24 -24.45
CA GLY A 34 -36.57 10.87 -25.44
C GLY A 34 -36.03 10.89 -26.88
N GLN A 35 -34.80 10.42 -27.11
CA GLN A 35 -34.20 10.29 -28.45
C GLN A 35 -34.03 8.82 -28.84
N SER A 36 -34.51 8.43 -30.02
CA SER A 36 -34.52 7.04 -30.49
C SER A 36 -33.55 6.76 -31.65
N HIS A 37 -32.58 7.63 -31.89
CA HIS A 37 -31.60 7.50 -32.97
C HIS A 37 -30.22 7.04 -32.48
N ILE A 38 -29.43 6.39 -33.33
CA ILE A 38 -28.10 5.85 -32.97
C ILE A 38 -27.13 6.91 -32.44
N GLY A 39 -27.23 8.17 -32.88
CA GLY A 39 -26.41 9.27 -32.35
C GLY A 39 -26.70 9.65 -30.88
N ALA A 40 -27.81 9.17 -30.32
CA ALA A 40 -28.19 9.35 -28.92
C ALA A 40 -27.86 8.10 -28.08
N ASN A 41 -27.31 7.05 -28.70
CA ASN A 41 -26.92 5.81 -28.05
C ASN A 41 -25.40 5.70 -28.08
N TYR A 42 -24.76 5.58 -26.92
CA TYR A 42 -23.34 5.35 -26.79
C TYR A 42 -23.12 4.00 -26.11
N VAL A 43 -22.51 3.05 -26.81
CA VAL A 43 -22.23 1.72 -26.28
C VAL A 43 -20.83 1.70 -25.70
N ILE A 44 -20.70 1.07 -24.54
CA ILE A 44 -19.45 0.95 -23.82
C ILE A 44 -19.09 -0.54 -23.77
N ALA A 45 -17.84 -0.83 -24.14
CA ALA A 45 -17.21 -2.15 -23.99
C ALA A 45 -16.34 -2.15 -22.72
N ASP A 46 -15.22 -2.87 -22.69
CA ASP A 46 -14.33 -2.87 -21.52
C ASP A 46 -13.54 -1.56 -21.30
N GLN A 47 -13.76 -0.54 -22.12
CA GLN A 47 -13.06 0.76 -22.05
C GLN A 47 -13.26 1.49 -20.71
N LEU A 48 -14.42 1.34 -20.07
CA LEU A 48 -14.69 1.93 -18.75
C LEU A 48 -14.33 1.01 -17.58
N ARG A 49 -13.92 -0.24 -17.85
CA ARG A 49 -13.55 -1.20 -16.81
C ARG A 49 -12.13 -0.87 -16.33
N ARG A 50 -12.02 -0.47 -15.06
CA ARG A 50 -10.73 -0.38 -14.39
C ARG A 50 -10.29 -1.78 -13.94
N PRO A 51 -9.07 -2.23 -14.29
CA PRO A 51 -8.55 -3.48 -13.75
C PRO A 51 -8.38 -3.33 -12.24
N LYS A 52 -8.69 -4.39 -11.51
CA LYS A 52 -8.38 -4.49 -10.08
C LYS A 52 -6.89 -4.78 -9.93
N VAL A 53 -6.15 -3.84 -9.38
CA VAL A 53 -4.71 -3.98 -9.17
C VAL A 53 -4.42 -4.14 -7.68
N GLY A 54 -3.90 -5.29 -7.31
CA GLY A 54 -3.36 -5.54 -5.99
C GLY A 54 -1.89 -5.13 -5.93
N ILE A 55 -1.56 -4.12 -5.12
CA ILE A 55 -0.18 -3.77 -4.80
C ILE A 55 0.19 -4.57 -3.56
N ILE A 56 1.09 -5.53 -3.74
CA ILE A 56 1.63 -6.34 -2.66
C ILE A 56 2.43 -5.41 -1.78
N ALA A 57 1.84 -5.13 -0.63
CA ALA A 57 2.47 -4.34 0.39
C ALA A 57 3.35 -5.28 1.21
N THR A 58 4.63 -4.93 1.34
CA THR A 58 5.47 -5.50 2.41
C THR A 58 5.09 -4.91 3.78
N THR A 59 4.21 -3.91 3.78
CA THR A 59 3.78 -3.08 4.92
C THR A 59 2.27 -2.76 4.80
N ASN A 60 1.47 -2.92 5.85
CA ASN A 60 0.14 -2.29 5.89
C ASN A 60 0.35 -0.78 6.10
N SER A 61 0.47 0.00 5.03
CA SER A 61 0.73 1.43 5.12
C SER A 61 -0.57 2.22 5.19
N ASP A 62 -1.00 2.56 6.40
CA ASP A 62 -1.92 3.68 6.64
C ASP A 62 -1.17 5.02 6.47
N GLU A 63 -1.76 5.89 5.66
CA GLU A 63 -1.75 7.36 5.71
C GLU A 63 -0.46 8.19 5.88
N THR A 64 0.75 7.70 5.57
CA THR A 64 1.92 8.60 5.41
C THR A 64 2.49 8.56 3.99
N ILE A 65 2.57 9.73 3.34
CA ILE A 65 3.22 9.90 2.03
C ILE A 65 4.72 9.73 2.24
N ASN A 66 5.19 8.48 2.21
CA ASN A 66 6.62 8.18 2.17
C ASN A 66 7.07 8.22 0.70
N VAL A 67 7.77 9.28 0.29
CA VAL A 67 8.34 9.40 -1.07
C VAL A 67 9.36 8.27 -1.35
N PHE A 68 9.89 7.63 -0.31
CA PHE A 68 10.78 6.48 -0.39
C PHE A 68 10.05 5.13 -0.39
N ASP A 69 8.72 5.08 -0.23
CA ASP A 69 7.95 3.85 -0.47
C ASP A 69 8.26 3.38 -1.90
N PRO A 70 8.85 2.17 -2.07
CA PRO A 70 9.17 1.63 -3.38
C PRO A 70 7.98 1.66 -4.34
N MET A 71 6.74 1.62 -3.82
CA MET A 71 5.52 1.63 -4.59
C MET A 71 4.85 3.00 -4.74
N HIS A 72 5.37 4.08 -4.15
CA HIS A 72 4.76 5.41 -4.27
C HIS A 72 4.54 5.83 -5.73
N PHE A 73 5.60 5.79 -6.55
CA PHE A 73 5.51 6.18 -7.97
C PHE A 73 4.61 5.26 -8.78
N VAL A 74 4.61 3.96 -8.49
CA VAL A 74 3.70 3.02 -9.13
C VAL A 74 2.26 3.40 -8.79
N LYS A 75 1.92 3.55 -7.50
CA LYS A 75 0.58 3.95 -7.02
C LYS A 75 0.09 5.19 -7.78
N THR A 76 0.88 6.27 -7.75
CA THR A 76 0.52 7.53 -8.43
C THR A 76 0.37 7.37 -9.94
N ALA A 77 1.20 6.54 -10.59
CA ALA A 77 1.13 6.32 -12.03
C ALA A 77 -0.12 5.52 -12.47
N ILE A 78 -0.63 4.62 -11.63
CA ILE A 78 -1.73 3.72 -12.00
C ILE A 78 -3.09 4.10 -11.39
N GLU A 79 -3.12 4.93 -10.35
CA GLU A 79 -4.34 5.40 -9.68
C GLU A 79 -5.40 6.00 -10.63
N PRO A 80 -5.04 6.78 -11.69
CA PRO A 80 -6.03 7.29 -12.64
C PRO A 80 -6.70 6.19 -13.47
N PHE A 81 -6.15 4.97 -13.46
CA PHE A 81 -6.34 3.96 -14.49
C PHE A 81 -6.83 2.61 -13.98
N ALA A 82 -6.72 2.36 -12.69
CA ALA A 82 -7.03 1.09 -12.03
C ALA A 82 -7.74 1.29 -10.69
N ASP A 83 -8.42 0.25 -10.22
CA ASP A 83 -8.96 0.20 -8.86
C ASP A 83 -7.90 -0.47 -7.97
N LEU A 84 -7.30 0.31 -7.08
CA LEU A 84 -6.14 -0.12 -6.30
C LEU A 84 -6.55 -0.74 -4.98
N GLN A 85 -5.94 -1.87 -4.65
CA GLN A 85 -5.99 -2.47 -3.33
C GLN A 85 -4.56 -2.72 -2.86
N ILE A 86 -4.26 -2.31 -1.64
CA ILE A 86 -2.96 -2.50 -1.01
C ILE A 86 -3.17 -3.48 0.14
N GLY A 87 -2.36 -4.52 0.22
CA GLY A 87 -2.48 -5.50 1.29
C GLY A 87 -1.54 -6.69 1.12
N THR A 88 -1.76 -7.70 1.95
CA THR A 88 -1.01 -8.95 1.86
C THR A 88 -1.46 -9.77 0.65
N ILE A 89 -0.60 -10.66 0.16
CA ILE A 89 -0.93 -11.53 -0.99
C ILE A 89 -2.21 -12.34 -0.74
N GLU A 90 -2.42 -12.82 0.47
CA GLU A 90 -3.61 -13.61 0.84
C GLU A 90 -4.89 -12.78 0.75
N GLN A 91 -4.87 -11.55 1.30
CA GLN A 91 -5.99 -10.61 1.22
C GLN A 91 -6.28 -10.22 -0.24
N LEU A 92 -5.23 -9.92 -0.99
CA LEU A 92 -5.35 -9.54 -2.39
C LEU A 92 -5.92 -10.70 -3.21
N LEU A 93 -5.39 -11.92 -3.09
CA LEU A 93 -5.91 -13.08 -3.83
C LEU A 93 -7.39 -13.36 -3.52
N LEU A 94 -7.84 -13.16 -2.28
CA LEU A 94 -9.26 -13.27 -1.92
C LEU A 94 -10.14 -12.22 -2.64
N ALA A 95 -9.61 -11.02 -2.87
CA ALA A 95 -10.30 -9.97 -3.61
C ALA A 95 -10.33 -10.17 -5.14
N SER A 96 -9.69 -11.24 -5.64
CA SER A 96 -9.61 -11.62 -7.06
C SER A 96 -9.14 -10.47 -7.98
N PRO A 97 -7.90 -9.98 -7.80
CA PRO A 97 -7.32 -8.94 -8.64
C PRO A 97 -7.01 -9.49 -10.03
N ASP A 98 -7.09 -8.61 -11.02
CA ASP A 98 -6.66 -8.89 -12.39
C ASP A 98 -5.10 -8.82 -12.47
N ILE A 99 -4.49 -7.99 -11.62
CA ILE A 99 -3.06 -7.67 -11.67
C ILE A 99 -2.48 -7.63 -10.25
N LEU A 100 -1.28 -8.17 -10.06
CA LEU A 100 -0.50 -8.07 -8.83
C LEU A 100 0.81 -7.36 -9.10
N ILE A 101 1.16 -6.37 -8.28
CA ILE A 101 2.42 -5.62 -8.39
C ILE A 101 3.23 -5.73 -7.10
N SER A 102 4.53 -5.97 -7.20
CA SER A 102 5.45 -5.95 -6.05
C SER A 102 6.77 -5.26 -6.38
N ALA A 103 7.43 -4.70 -5.37
CA ALA A 103 8.79 -4.17 -5.48
C ALA A 103 9.71 -4.74 -4.41
N ASP A 104 10.87 -5.19 -4.86
CA ASP A 104 11.98 -5.68 -4.02
C ASP A 104 11.59 -6.78 -3.00
N ILE A 105 10.62 -7.62 -3.38
CA ILE A 105 10.21 -8.81 -2.62
C ILE A 105 10.97 -10.03 -3.15
N VAL A 106 11.88 -10.58 -2.34
CA VAL A 106 12.70 -11.74 -2.69
C VAL A 106 11.85 -13.01 -2.78
N SER A 107 11.11 -13.34 -1.73
CA SER A 107 10.24 -14.52 -1.72
C SER A 107 8.80 -14.08 -1.53
N ILE A 108 7.92 -14.52 -2.42
CA ILE A 108 6.48 -14.26 -2.36
C ILE A 108 5.87 -15.32 -1.43
N PRO A 109 5.28 -14.94 -0.28
CA PRO A 109 4.50 -15.85 0.55
C PRO A 109 3.45 -16.59 -0.28
N ASN A 110 3.33 -17.90 -0.06
CA ASN A 110 2.39 -18.75 -0.80
C ASN A 110 2.55 -18.65 -2.34
N ALA A 111 3.80 -18.67 -2.82
CA ALA A 111 4.13 -18.56 -4.26
C ALA A 111 3.37 -19.55 -5.16
N SER A 112 2.99 -20.72 -4.65
CA SER A 112 2.14 -21.68 -5.35
C SER A 112 0.76 -21.13 -5.68
N ALA A 113 0.12 -20.39 -4.77
CA ALA A 113 -1.19 -19.79 -5.01
C ALA A 113 -1.10 -18.67 -6.04
N VAL A 114 -0.04 -17.85 -5.98
CA VAL A 114 0.24 -16.83 -6.98
C VAL A 114 0.52 -17.46 -8.34
N LEU A 115 1.27 -18.56 -8.39
CA LEU A 115 1.55 -19.28 -9.63
C LEU A 115 0.27 -19.83 -10.28
N GLU A 116 -0.64 -20.42 -9.51
CA GLU A 116 -1.94 -20.86 -10.01
C GLU A 116 -2.81 -19.69 -10.48
N TRP A 117 -2.79 -18.56 -9.76
CA TRP A 117 -3.48 -17.35 -10.17
C TRP A 117 -2.93 -16.78 -11.50
N VAL A 118 -1.61 -16.73 -11.68
CA VAL A 118 -1.00 -16.33 -12.97
C VAL A 118 -1.40 -17.34 -14.06
N ARG A 119 -1.34 -18.65 -13.81
CA ARG A 119 -1.79 -19.67 -14.79
C ARG A 119 -3.23 -19.46 -15.23
N GLY A 120 -4.08 -19.00 -14.31
CA GLY A 120 -5.49 -18.67 -14.54
C GLY A 120 -5.75 -17.39 -15.34
N GLY A 121 -4.72 -16.62 -15.71
CA GLY A 121 -4.86 -15.37 -16.48
C GLY A 121 -4.36 -14.11 -15.76
N GLY A 122 -3.89 -14.21 -14.52
CA GLY A 122 -3.37 -13.07 -13.77
C GLY A 122 -2.09 -12.46 -14.36
N LEU A 123 -1.92 -11.14 -14.18
CA LEU A 123 -0.69 -10.42 -14.55
C LEU A 123 0.14 -10.05 -13.32
N LEU A 124 1.29 -10.70 -13.15
CA LEU A 124 2.25 -10.35 -12.11
C LEU A 124 3.29 -9.36 -12.64
N ILE A 125 3.47 -8.21 -11.98
CA ILE A 125 4.52 -7.23 -12.26
C ILE A 125 5.44 -7.14 -11.04
N ARG A 126 6.74 -7.34 -11.24
CA ARG A 126 7.74 -7.28 -10.18
C ARG A 126 8.82 -6.26 -10.53
N PHE A 127 9.24 -5.47 -9.55
CA PHE A 127 10.36 -4.53 -9.68
C PHE A 127 11.55 -5.03 -8.88
N ALA A 128 12.74 -4.90 -9.47
CA ALA A 128 14.00 -5.17 -8.81
C ALA A 128 14.24 -4.17 -7.66
N GLY A 129 15.21 -4.51 -6.81
CA GLY A 129 15.73 -3.63 -5.79
C GLY A 129 16.90 -4.27 -5.05
N PRO A 130 17.44 -3.61 -4.01
CA PRO A 130 18.63 -4.08 -3.29
C PRO A 130 18.48 -5.50 -2.72
N ARG A 131 17.30 -5.88 -2.20
CA ARG A 131 17.08 -7.21 -1.62
C ARG A 131 17.10 -8.30 -2.70
N ILE A 132 16.42 -8.06 -3.83
CA ILE A 132 16.43 -8.97 -4.99
C ILE A 132 17.84 -9.09 -5.57
N ALA A 133 18.58 -7.98 -5.68
CA ALA A 133 19.96 -8.01 -6.18
C ALA A 133 20.90 -8.85 -5.32
N ALA A 134 20.73 -8.81 -4.00
CA ALA A 134 21.52 -9.59 -3.04
C ALA A 134 21.13 -11.08 -3.02
N ALA A 135 19.88 -11.42 -3.34
CA ALA A 135 19.35 -12.78 -3.30
C ALA A 135 19.25 -13.48 -4.67
N ALA A 136 19.72 -12.82 -5.74
CA ALA A 136 19.54 -13.24 -7.14
C ALA A 136 20.05 -14.66 -7.45
N ASP A 137 21.17 -15.09 -6.86
CA ASP A 137 21.83 -16.37 -7.15
C ASP A 137 21.52 -17.48 -6.12
N THR A 138 20.69 -17.18 -5.11
CA THR A 138 20.34 -18.13 -4.05
C THR A 138 18.86 -18.50 -4.12
N LEU A 139 17.97 -17.63 -3.64
CA LEU A 139 16.56 -17.92 -3.43
C LEU A 139 15.70 -17.78 -4.70
N LEU A 140 16.17 -17.00 -5.68
CA LEU A 140 15.41 -16.64 -6.88
C LEU A 140 15.75 -17.48 -8.12
N ARG A 141 16.79 -18.33 -8.05
CA ARG A 141 17.29 -19.07 -9.21
C ARG A 141 16.24 -20.02 -9.82
N ASP A 142 15.46 -20.67 -8.95
CA ASP A 142 14.46 -21.66 -9.33
C ASP A 142 13.01 -21.14 -9.14
N ASP A 143 12.82 -19.82 -9.03
CA ASP A 143 11.49 -19.22 -8.86
C ASP A 143 10.70 -19.27 -10.20
N PRO A 144 9.59 -20.04 -10.28
CA PRO A 144 8.80 -20.16 -11.51
C PRO A 144 8.06 -18.86 -11.89
N LEU A 145 7.99 -17.89 -10.98
CA LEU A 145 7.39 -16.58 -11.23
C LEU A 145 8.39 -15.58 -11.83
N MET A 146 9.68 -15.92 -11.93
CA MET A 146 10.70 -15.05 -12.51
C MET A 146 10.85 -15.30 -14.01
N PRO A 147 10.78 -14.26 -14.88
CA PRO A 147 10.91 -14.46 -16.31
C PRO A 147 12.24 -15.04 -16.78
N VAL A 148 13.31 -14.67 -16.06
CA VAL A 148 14.71 -14.95 -16.40
C VAL A 148 15.49 -15.23 -15.13
N VAL A 149 16.52 -16.08 -15.24
CA VAL A 149 17.45 -16.28 -14.13
C VAL A 149 18.31 -15.03 -13.96
N LEU A 150 18.49 -14.57 -12.73
CA LEU A 150 19.24 -13.36 -12.43
C LEU A 150 20.72 -13.66 -12.15
N ARG A 151 21.60 -12.71 -12.46
CA ARG A 151 23.01 -12.74 -12.07
C ARG A 151 23.16 -12.14 -10.67
N ASN A 152 24.10 -12.69 -9.89
CA ASN A 152 24.41 -12.16 -8.58
C ASN A 152 24.95 -10.73 -8.66
N GLY A 153 24.47 -9.85 -7.78
CA GLY A 153 24.89 -8.46 -7.68
C GLY A 153 24.21 -7.54 -8.69
N GLY A 154 23.91 -6.32 -8.25
CA GLY A 154 23.48 -5.25 -9.14
C GLY A 154 24.64 -4.69 -9.95
N ARG A 155 24.38 -4.30 -11.20
CA ARG A 155 25.31 -3.52 -12.03
C ARG A 155 25.07 -2.05 -11.74
N ASN A 156 26.06 -1.38 -11.14
CA ASN A 156 26.05 0.06 -10.89
C ASN A 156 26.82 0.83 -11.97
N PHE A 157 26.20 1.85 -12.52
CA PHE A 157 26.74 2.83 -13.45
C PHE A 157 27.07 4.13 -12.68
N GLY A 158 28.28 4.66 -12.84
CA GLY A 158 28.64 5.99 -12.32
C GLY A 158 28.94 6.10 -10.81
N GLY A 159 29.08 5.00 -10.08
CA GLY A 159 29.61 5.02 -8.70
C GLY A 159 31.11 5.34 -8.65
N ALA A 160 31.64 5.74 -7.48
CA ALA A 160 33.06 6.14 -7.31
C ALA A 160 34.10 5.08 -7.75
N MET A 161 33.68 3.83 -7.92
CA MET A 161 34.49 2.70 -8.40
C MET A 161 34.01 2.12 -9.76
N SER A 162 33.02 2.74 -10.41
CA SER A 162 32.42 2.32 -11.69
C SER A 162 32.83 3.29 -12.80
N TRP A 163 33.51 2.76 -13.82
CA TRP A 163 33.97 3.53 -14.99
C TRP A 163 32.87 3.72 -16.06
N ASP A 164 31.69 3.11 -15.89
CA ASP A 164 30.60 3.19 -16.86
C ASP A 164 29.67 4.38 -16.57
N THR A 165 29.29 5.12 -17.60
CA THR A 165 28.26 6.16 -17.53
C THR A 165 26.86 5.55 -17.38
N PRO A 166 25.91 6.24 -16.69
CA PRO A 166 24.50 5.88 -16.71
C PRO A 166 24.00 5.59 -18.14
N LYS A 167 23.13 4.58 -18.26
CA LYS A 167 22.65 4.11 -19.56
C LYS A 167 21.25 4.62 -19.85
N ARG A 168 20.94 4.79 -21.14
CA ARG A 168 19.62 5.21 -21.63
C ARG A 168 18.85 4.01 -22.16
N LEU A 169 17.54 4.16 -22.29
CA LEU A 169 16.71 3.15 -22.94
C LEU A 169 17.00 3.10 -24.45
N ALA A 170 17.06 1.90 -25.01
CA ALA A 170 17.01 1.69 -26.44
C ALA A 170 15.58 1.90 -26.97
N ALA A 171 15.45 2.16 -28.28
CA ALA A 171 14.15 2.26 -28.94
C ALA A 171 13.32 0.99 -28.72
N PHE A 172 12.03 1.18 -28.41
CA PHE A 172 11.09 0.07 -28.28
C PHE A 172 10.82 -0.61 -29.63
N ASP A 173 10.58 -1.93 -29.59
CA ASP A 173 10.10 -2.66 -30.77
C ASP A 173 8.73 -2.10 -31.19
N ALA A 174 8.59 -1.74 -32.46
CA ALA A 174 7.35 -1.21 -33.04
C ALA A 174 6.16 -2.18 -32.90
N GLN A 175 6.42 -3.49 -32.87
CA GLN A 175 5.39 -4.51 -32.69
C GLN A 175 5.24 -4.96 -31.22
N GLY A 176 6.09 -4.45 -30.32
CA GLY A 176 6.06 -4.75 -28.89
C GLY A 176 5.01 -3.94 -28.13
N VAL A 177 4.77 -4.31 -26.87
CA VAL A 177 3.78 -3.65 -25.98
C VAL A 177 4.09 -2.15 -25.81
N PHE A 178 5.36 -1.77 -25.81
CA PHE A 178 5.82 -0.38 -25.68
C PHE A 178 6.04 0.33 -27.04
N GLY A 179 5.66 -0.30 -28.16
CA GLY A 179 5.87 0.24 -29.51
C GLY A 179 5.20 1.60 -29.71
N GLY A 180 5.95 2.56 -30.25
CA GLY A 180 5.45 3.92 -30.51
C GLY A 180 5.45 4.86 -29.29
N LEU A 181 5.91 4.44 -28.11
CA LEU A 181 6.19 5.38 -27.02
C LEU A 181 7.44 6.22 -27.34
N ALA A 182 7.33 7.52 -27.14
CA ALA A 182 8.48 8.42 -27.23
C ALA A 182 9.34 8.26 -25.97
N ILE A 183 10.66 8.14 -26.14
CA ILE A 183 11.62 8.03 -25.04
C ILE A 183 12.28 9.39 -24.83
N PRO A 184 12.01 10.09 -23.72
CA PRO A 184 12.72 11.31 -23.36
C PRO A 184 14.22 11.10 -23.25
N GLU A 185 15.00 12.08 -23.68
CA GLU A 185 16.46 11.95 -23.78
C GLU A 185 17.18 11.94 -22.43
N ASP A 186 16.54 12.46 -21.40
CA ASP A 186 17.03 12.67 -20.04
C ASP A 186 16.84 11.47 -19.12
N ILE A 187 16.22 10.38 -19.59
CA ILE A 187 16.04 9.16 -18.79
C ILE A 187 17.36 8.39 -18.69
N LEU A 188 17.81 8.20 -17.45
CA LEU A 188 19.06 7.56 -17.07
C LEU A 188 18.80 6.43 -16.08
N ILE A 189 19.37 5.27 -16.40
CA ILE A 189 19.41 4.08 -15.55
C ILE A 189 20.80 3.98 -14.93
N ASN A 190 20.86 4.13 -13.61
CA ASN A 190 22.09 4.12 -12.81
C ASN A 190 22.40 2.73 -12.25
N THR A 191 21.38 1.90 -12.01
CA THR A 191 21.59 0.54 -11.52
C THR A 191 20.58 -0.42 -12.14
N GLN A 192 21.01 -1.65 -12.41
CA GLN A 192 20.10 -2.73 -12.82
C GLN A 192 20.56 -4.09 -12.30
N VAL A 193 19.62 -5.01 -12.11
CA VAL A 193 19.94 -6.45 -11.91
C VAL A 193 20.02 -7.13 -13.26
N LEU A 194 21.12 -7.82 -13.55
CA LEU A 194 21.33 -8.43 -14.87
C LEU A 194 20.64 -9.80 -14.97
N ALA A 195 20.06 -10.08 -16.14
CA ALA A 195 19.67 -11.43 -16.52
C ALA A 195 20.90 -12.29 -16.88
N GLN A 196 20.82 -13.59 -16.63
CA GLN A 196 21.77 -14.56 -17.17
C GLN A 196 21.58 -14.68 -18.69
N PRO A 197 22.66 -14.71 -19.50
CA PRO A 197 22.54 -14.93 -20.92
C PRO A 197 21.97 -16.32 -21.23
N GLU A 198 20.79 -16.35 -21.87
CA GLU A 198 20.09 -17.56 -22.30
C GLU A 198 19.64 -17.42 -23.75
N LEU A 199 19.44 -18.54 -24.47
CA LEU A 199 19.05 -18.54 -25.89
C LEU A 199 17.72 -17.78 -26.13
N GLU A 200 16.79 -17.89 -25.19
CA GLU A 200 15.45 -17.28 -25.27
C GLU A 200 15.36 -15.89 -24.62
N LEU A 201 16.46 -15.33 -24.13
CA LEU A 201 16.41 -14.05 -23.42
C LEU A 201 15.81 -12.93 -24.30
N ASN A 202 16.13 -12.93 -25.59
CA ASN A 202 15.62 -11.94 -26.53
C ASN A 202 14.09 -12.02 -26.71
N SER A 203 13.50 -13.21 -26.79
CA SER A 203 12.04 -13.36 -26.93
C SER A 203 11.29 -13.00 -25.66
N LYS A 204 11.96 -13.07 -24.51
CA LYS A 204 11.43 -12.65 -23.21
C LYS A 204 11.60 -11.16 -22.92
N THR A 205 12.35 -10.41 -23.73
CA THR A 205 12.68 -9.01 -23.43
C THR A 205 11.65 -8.06 -24.05
N LEU A 206 11.02 -7.21 -23.24
CA LEU A 206 10.08 -6.17 -23.67
C LEU A 206 10.75 -4.80 -23.89
N ALA A 207 11.78 -4.49 -23.12
CA ALA A 207 12.54 -3.23 -23.24
C ALA A 207 14.02 -3.48 -22.94
N LYS A 208 14.89 -2.72 -23.61
CA LYS A 208 16.35 -2.84 -23.52
C LYS A 208 17.00 -1.49 -23.25
N LEU A 209 18.23 -1.52 -22.76
CA LEU A 209 19.12 -0.36 -22.73
C LEU A 209 19.91 -0.26 -24.05
N GLU A 210 20.55 0.88 -24.28
CA GLU A 210 21.38 1.13 -25.47
C GLU A 210 22.49 0.07 -25.68
N ASP A 211 22.96 -0.57 -24.59
CA ASP A 211 23.94 -1.66 -24.63
C ASP A 211 23.32 -3.05 -24.84
N GLN A 212 22.04 -3.11 -25.24
CA GLN A 212 21.25 -4.31 -25.48
C GLN A 212 20.96 -5.17 -24.24
N THR A 213 21.29 -4.70 -23.04
CA THR A 213 20.88 -5.41 -21.81
C THR A 213 19.38 -5.23 -21.55
N PRO A 214 18.69 -6.28 -21.06
CA PRO A 214 17.25 -6.21 -20.83
C PRO A 214 16.94 -5.33 -19.62
N LEU A 215 15.99 -4.40 -19.79
CA LEU A 215 15.43 -3.57 -18.71
C LEU A 215 14.08 -4.09 -18.23
N VAL A 216 13.27 -4.66 -19.13
CA VAL A 216 11.98 -5.27 -18.80
C VAL A 216 11.90 -6.63 -19.48
N THR A 217 11.63 -7.68 -18.71
CA THR A 217 11.45 -9.04 -19.20
C THR A 217 10.06 -9.58 -18.86
N ALA A 218 9.58 -10.55 -19.63
CA ALA A 218 8.28 -11.15 -19.45
C ALA A 218 8.27 -12.63 -19.80
N LEU A 219 7.43 -13.38 -19.07
CA LEU A 219 7.22 -14.82 -19.23
C LEU A 219 5.73 -15.11 -19.21
N SER A 220 5.24 -15.81 -20.23
CA SER A 220 3.86 -16.30 -20.26
C SER A 220 3.76 -17.59 -19.46
N ILE A 221 2.81 -17.65 -18.53
CA ILE A 221 2.59 -18.81 -17.66
C ILE A 221 1.12 -19.17 -17.73
N GLY A 222 0.77 -20.28 -18.38
CA GLY A 222 -0.62 -20.64 -18.66
C GLY A 222 -1.30 -19.56 -19.50
N SER A 223 -2.44 -19.04 -19.04
CA SER A 223 -3.16 -17.94 -19.68
C SER A 223 -2.71 -16.55 -19.21
N GLY A 224 -1.87 -16.45 -18.17
CA GLY A 224 -1.40 -15.18 -17.64
C GLY A 224 0.07 -14.91 -17.94
N ARG A 225 0.63 -13.91 -17.26
CA ARG A 225 1.98 -13.41 -17.53
C ARG A 225 2.67 -12.91 -16.27
N SER A 226 3.97 -13.13 -16.20
CA SER A 226 4.86 -12.48 -15.23
C SER A 226 5.78 -11.50 -15.96
N ILE A 227 5.92 -10.29 -15.44
CA ILE A 227 6.76 -9.21 -15.96
C ILE A 227 7.71 -8.77 -14.86
N PHE A 228 8.98 -8.61 -15.20
CA PHE A 228 10.03 -8.16 -14.29
C PHE A 228 10.74 -6.92 -14.83
N PHE A 229 10.77 -5.86 -14.03
CA PHE A 229 11.57 -4.67 -14.27
C PHE A 229 12.93 -4.86 -13.57
N HIS A 230 14.01 -4.78 -14.34
CA HIS A 230 15.38 -4.94 -13.86
C HIS A 230 15.91 -3.71 -13.11
N THR A 231 15.06 -2.70 -12.86
CA THR A 231 15.33 -1.50 -12.08
C THR A 231 14.29 -1.32 -10.95
N THR A 232 14.53 -0.40 -10.03
CA THR A 232 13.59 -0.06 -8.95
C THR A 232 12.35 0.66 -9.48
N ALA A 233 11.24 0.49 -8.77
CA ALA A 233 10.01 1.27 -8.98
C ALA A 233 10.10 2.70 -8.43
N ASN A 234 11.17 3.04 -7.70
CA ASN A 234 11.46 4.37 -7.17
C ASN A 234 12.73 4.96 -7.80
N THR A 235 13.11 6.15 -7.34
CA THR A 235 14.23 6.92 -7.91
C THR A 235 15.62 6.42 -7.53
N GLN A 236 15.73 5.36 -6.73
CA GLN A 236 17.02 4.90 -6.19
C GLN A 236 17.98 4.47 -7.29
N TRP A 237 17.50 3.76 -8.32
CA TRP A 237 18.34 3.21 -9.39
C TRP A 237 18.16 3.89 -10.75
N SER A 238 17.14 4.73 -10.91
CA SER A 238 16.89 5.44 -12.17
C SER A 238 15.94 6.62 -11.96
N ASN A 239 15.95 7.59 -12.87
CA ASN A 239 14.94 8.64 -12.91
C ASN A 239 13.70 8.25 -13.76
N LEU A 240 13.63 7.01 -14.28
CA LEU A 240 12.49 6.53 -15.07
C LEU A 240 11.15 6.72 -14.33
N PRO A 241 10.99 6.41 -13.03
CA PRO A 241 9.72 6.60 -12.32
C PRO A 241 9.23 8.04 -12.21
N LEU A 242 10.09 9.04 -12.49
CA LEU A 242 9.73 10.46 -12.52
C LEU A 242 9.19 10.91 -13.89
N SER A 243 9.28 10.06 -14.90
CA SER A 243 8.96 10.42 -16.29
C SER A 243 7.52 10.05 -16.66
N GLY A 244 6.94 10.80 -17.60
CA GLY A 244 5.66 10.41 -18.24
C GLY A 244 5.76 9.06 -18.96
N LEU A 245 6.95 8.69 -19.45
CA LEU A 245 7.17 7.38 -20.08
C LEU A 245 6.86 6.22 -19.13
N PHE A 246 7.17 6.34 -17.84
CA PHE A 246 6.87 5.30 -16.86
C PHE A 246 5.36 5.10 -16.68
N VAL A 247 4.61 6.20 -16.62
CA VAL A 247 3.15 6.18 -16.58
C VAL A 247 2.59 5.51 -17.84
N ASP A 248 3.10 5.88 -19.01
CA ASP A 248 2.68 5.30 -20.28
C ASP A 248 2.99 3.80 -20.36
N MET A 249 4.20 3.38 -19.95
CA MET A 249 4.59 1.98 -19.89
C MET A 249 3.66 1.17 -18.97
N LEU A 250 3.44 1.63 -17.74
CA LEU A 250 2.54 0.97 -16.80
C LEU A 250 1.11 0.92 -17.32
N SER A 251 0.59 2.03 -17.87
CA SER A 251 -0.76 2.11 -18.41
C SER A 251 -1.01 1.06 -19.51
N ARG A 252 -0.02 0.82 -20.37
CA ARG A 252 -0.09 -0.21 -21.43
C ARG A 252 0.00 -1.63 -20.91
N LEU A 253 0.75 -1.86 -19.83
CA LEU A 253 0.79 -3.17 -19.18
C LEU A 253 -0.54 -3.51 -18.52
N ILE A 254 -1.14 -2.55 -17.80
CA ILE A 254 -2.40 -2.79 -17.06
C ILE A 254 -3.64 -2.73 -17.95
N ARG A 255 -3.58 -2.01 -19.07
CA ARG A 255 -4.67 -1.91 -20.05
C ARG A 255 -4.13 -2.10 -21.47
N PRO A 256 -3.90 -3.36 -21.88
CA PRO A 256 -3.38 -3.68 -23.21
C PRO A 256 -4.26 -3.13 -24.36
N GLY A 257 -5.56 -2.90 -24.09
CA GLY A 257 -6.56 -2.44 -25.06
C GLY A 257 -6.61 -0.93 -25.35
N LEU A 258 -5.87 -0.08 -24.64
CA LEU A 258 -5.84 1.38 -24.85
C LEU A 258 -4.82 1.82 -25.91
N ARG A 259 -4.72 1.10 -27.03
CA ARG A 259 -4.08 1.69 -28.22
C ARG A 259 -4.85 2.97 -28.54
N GLN A 260 -4.13 4.10 -28.60
CA GLN A 260 -4.66 5.43 -28.87
C GLN A 260 -5.69 5.37 -30.01
N GLU A 261 -6.83 6.03 -29.80
CA GLU A 261 -8.08 5.99 -30.58
C GLU A 261 -7.97 6.27 -32.10
N ASN A 262 -6.78 6.54 -32.62
CA ASN A 262 -6.61 7.03 -34.00
C ASN A 262 -6.02 6.02 -34.99
N ASP A 263 -5.64 4.82 -34.57
CA ASP A 263 -5.27 3.76 -35.52
C ASP A 263 -6.12 2.51 -35.28
N PHE A 264 -7.28 2.48 -35.92
CA PHE A 264 -7.82 1.23 -36.45
C PHE A 264 -6.87 0.71 -37.55
N ASP A 265 -5.60 0.46 -37.21
CA ASP A 265 -4.72 -0.28 -38.11
C ASP A 265 -5.08 -1.76 -37.95
N LEU A 266 -6.22 -2.08 -38.58
CA LEU A 266 -6.86 -3.39 -38.75
C LEU A 266 -5.98 -4.37 -39.54
N ALA A 267 -4.73 -4.01 -39.84
CA ALA A 267 -3.78 -4.85 -40.54
C ALA A 267 -3.27 -5.97 -39.62
N GLY A 268 -4.01 -7.09 -39.58
CA GLY A 268 -3.52 -8.38 -39.06
C GLY A 268 -4.23 -8.95 -37.83
N THR A 269 -5.17 -8.23 -37.21
CA THR A 269 -5.97 -8.74 -36.08
C THR A 269 -7.40 -9.10 -36.50
N LYS A 270 -7.86 -10.30 -36.11
CA LYS A 270 -9.24 -10.76 -36.35
C LYS A 270 -10.14 -10.29 -35.20
N TRP A 271 -11.17 -9.52 -35.50
CA TRP A 271 -12.19 -9.06 -34.54
C TRP A 271 -13.55 -9.71 -34.83
N THR A 272 -14.20 -10.26 -33.82
CA THR A 272 -15.54 -10.85 -33.93
C THR A 272 -16.59 -9.89 -33.39
N PRO A 273 -17.69 -9.61 -34.12
CA PRO A 273 -18.78 -8.80 -33.61
C PRO A 273 -19.49 -9.54 -32.46
N ILE A 274 -19.55 -8.92 -31.28
CA ILE A 274 -20.36 -9.41 -30.15
C ILE A 274 -21.78 -8.86 -30.28
N ARG A 275 -21.89 -7.57 -30.58
CA ARG A 275 -23.17 -6.85 -30.67
C ARG A 275 -23.07 -5.73 -31.69
N THR A 276 -23.89 -5.77 -32.73
CA THR A 276 -24.02 -4.64 -33.66
C THR A 276 -25.29 -3.86 -33.36
N LEU A 277 -25.31 -2.56 -33.64
CA LEU A 277 -26.48 -1.71 -33.48
C LEU A 277 -27.00 -1.27 -34.86
N ASP A 278 -28.33 -1.19 -34.99
CA ASP A 278 -28.96 -0.53 -36.14
C ASP A 278 -29.12 0.98 -35.94
N ALA A 279 -29.70 1.67 -36.92
CA ALA A 279 -29.85 3.14 -36.93
C ALA A 279 -30.69 3.69 -35.75
N PHE A 280 -31.43 2.84 -35.05
CA PHE A 280 -32.26 3.20 -33.89
C PHE A 280 -31.65 2.74 -32.56
N GLY A 281 -30.41 2.22 -32.56
CA GLY A 281 -29.75 1.72 -31.36
C GLY A 281 -30.24 0.35 -30.90
N SER A 282 -31.02 -0.37 -31.72
CA SER A 282 -31.45 -1.73 -31.40
C SER A 282 -30.35 -2.73 -31.71
N ALA A 283 -30.09 -3.65 -30.78
CA ALA A 283 -29.07 -4.66 -30.93
C ALA A 283 -29.47 -5.70 -31.99
N ARG A 284 -28.59 -5.90 -32.97
CA ARG A 284 -28.64 -7.01 -33.93
C ARG A 284 -27.43 -7.91 -33.75
N LEU A 285 -27.68 -9.21 -33.70
CA LEU A 285 -26.66 -10.23 -33.86
C LEU A 285 -26.37 -10.34 -35.36
N SER A 286 -25.18 -9.94 -35.77
CA SER A 286 -24.78 -10.01 -37.18
C SER A 286 -23.43 -10.71 -37.28
N SER A 287 -23.38 -11.80 -38.05
CA SER A 287 -22.18 -12.60 -38.32
C SER A 287 -21.46 -12.14 -39.60
N THR A 288 -21.34 -10.83 -39.82
CA THR A 288 -20.76 -10.31 -41.07
C THR A 288 -19.24 -10.20 -40.99
N GLU A 289 -18.57 -10.54 -42.10
CA GLU A 289 -17.12 -10.37 -42.25
C GLU A 289 -16.72 -8.88 -42.23
N ILE A 290 -15.54 -8.63 -41.65
CA ILE A 290 -15.00 -7.30 -41.37
C ILE A 290 -14.60 -6.60 -42.68
N THR A 291 -15.20 -5.45 -42.96
CA THR A 291 -14.75 -4.51 -44.02
C THR A 291 -14.66 -3.10 -43.45
N LYS A 292 -14.09 -2.13 -44.19
CA LYS A 292 -13.94 -0.71 -43.79
C LYS A 292 -15.27 -0.03 -43.37
N ALA A 293 -16.39 -0.68 -43.66
CA ALA A 293 -17.75 -0.33 -43.25
C ALA A 293 -18.25 -1.12 -42.02
N LEU A 294 -17.42 -1.42 -40.98
CA LEU A 294 -17.96 -2.15 -39.81
C LEU A 294 -19.17 -1.40 -39.21
N PRO A 295 -20.24 -2.11 -38.84
CA PRO A 295 -21.36 -1.54 -38.10
C PRO A 295 -20.93 -0.87 -36.78
N ILE A 296 -21.79 0.00 -36.25
CA ILE A 296 -21.68 0.52 -34.88
C ILE A 296 -21.92 -0.65 -33.91
N GLY A 297 -21.14 -0.78 -32.85
CA GLY A 297 -21.27 -1.93 -31.96
C GLY A 297 -20.05 -2.28 -31.10
N VAL A 298 -20.10 -3.44 -30.47
CA VAL A 298 -19.04 -4.04 -29.63
C VAL A 298 -18.41 -5.21 -30.37
N TYR A 299 -17.08 -5.22 -30.39
CA TYR A 299 -16.25 -6.21 -31.07
C TYR A 299 -15.28 -6.85 -30.09
N ALA A 300 -15.03 -8.15 -30.22
CA ALA A 300 -14.05 -8.89 -29.43
C ALA A 300 -12.84 -9.30 -30.28
N SER A 301 -11.65 -9.35 -29.70
CA SER A 301 -10.51 -10.07 -30.24
C SER A 301 -9.74 -10.69 -29.09
N GLN A 302 -9.55 -12.01 -29.13
CA GLN A 302 -8.94 -12.78 -28.05
C GLN A 302 -9.67 -12.52 -26.72
N ASP A 303 -9.05 -11.76 -25.81
CA ASP A 303 -9.56 -11.43 -24.46
C ASP A 303 -9.98 -9.97 -24.29
N HIS A 304 -10.14 -9.23 -25.40
CA HIS A 304 -10.43 -7.79 -25.36
C HIS A 304 -11.72 -7.46 -26.10
N THR A 305 -12.49 -6.53 -25.54
CA THR A 305 -13.65 -5.94 -26.21
C THR A 305 -13.46 -4.46 -26.45
N ILE A 306 -13.84 -3.99 -27.64
CA ILE A 306 -13.81 -2.58 -28.02
C ILE A 306 -15.22 -2.14 -28.45
N SER A 307 -15.55 -0.89 -28.20
CA SER A 307 -16.77 -0.27 -28.73
C SER A 307 -16.43 0.61 -29.92
N ARG A 308 -17.34 0.69 -30.88
CA ARG A 308 -17.29 1.60 -32.02
C ARG A 308 -18.61 2.37 -32.05
N ASN A 309 -18.57 3.67 -31.73
CA ASN A 309 -19.75 4.54 -31.67
C ASN A 309 -19.82 5.51 -32.85
N VAL A 310 -21.00 6.10 -33.06
CA VAL A 310 -21.21 7.06 -34.15
C VAL A 310 -20.43 8.35 -33.91
N GLY A 311 -20.34 8.79 -32.64
CA GLY A 311 -19.57 9.97 -32.25
C GLY A 311 -18.10 9.89 -32.67
N ASP A 312 -17.49 8.71 -32.55
CA ASP A 312 -16.07 8.47 -32.85
C ASP A 312 -15.75 8.60 -34.36
N ILE A 313 -16.76 8.46 -35.22
CA ILE A 313 -16.62 8.45 -36.69
C ILE A 313 -17.11 9.77 -37.29
N LEU A 314 -18.01 10.48 -36.60
CA LEU A 314 -18.61 11.69 -37.13
C LEU A 314 -17.60 12.85 -37.13
N PRO A 315 -17.45 13.57 -38.24
CA PRO A 315 -16.78 14.86 -38.23
C PRO A 315 -17.55 15.83 -37.34
N LYS A 316 -16.87 16.88 -36.87
CA LYS A 316 -17.43 17.92 -36.00
C LYS A 316 -18.79 18.41 -36.52
N ILE A 317 -19.85 18.21 -35.73
CA ILE A 317 -21.22 18.55 -36.13
C ILE A 317 -21.33 20.07 -36.27
N ILE A 318 -21.59 20.52 -37.49
CA ILE A 318 -21.86 21.93 -37.82
C ILE A 318 -23.38 22.16 -37.81
N ARG A 319 -23.78 23.30 -37.25
CA ARG A 319 -25.20 23.72 -37.26
C ARG A 319 -25.68 23.80 -38.70
N ALA A 320 -26.77 23.10 -39.01
CA ALA A 320 -27.46 23.25 -40.28
C ALA A 320 -28.09 24.66 -40.34
N ASP A 321 -27.70 25.43 -41.35
CA ASP A 321 -28.29 26.74 -41.64
C ASP A 321 -29.45 26.53 -42.61
N TRP A 322 -30.67 26.64 -42.09
CA TRP A 322 -31.88 26.41 -42.87
C TRP A 322 -32.33 27.74 -43.48
N PRO A 323 -32.64 27.79 -44.78
CA PRO A 323 -33.21 29.00 -45.37
C PRO A 323 -34.53 29.37 -44.67
N ASP A 324 -34.85 30.67 -44.58
CA ASP A 324 -36.04 31.18 -43.88
C ASP A 324 -37.39 30.58 -44.35
N ILE A 325 -37.41 29.94 -45.53
CA ILE A 325 -38.58 29.23 -46.05
C ILE A 325 -38.86 27.90 -45.33
N VAL A 326 -37.89 27.35 -44.60
CA VAL A 326 -37.99 26.07 -43.90
C VAL A 326 -38.40 26.31 -42.44
N GLN A 327 -39.68 26.08 -42.14
CA GLN A 327 -40.15 26.05 -40.75
C GLN A 327 -39.73 24.73 -40.08
N VAL A 328 -38.67 24.77 -39.28
CA VAL A 328 -38.26 23.63 -38.46
C VAL A 328 -39.17 23.52 -37.24
N LYS A 329 -40.08 22.54 -37.26
CA LYS A 329 -40.84 22.14 -36.06
C LYS A 329 -39.99 21.16 -35.25
N ARG A 330 -39.66 21.50 -34.00
CA ARG A 330 -39.09 20.55 -33.03
C ARG A 330 -40.23 19.73 -32.45
N ASP A 331 -40.31 18.46 -32.84
CA ASP A 331 -41.27 17.53 -32.23
C ASP A 331 -40.74 17.03 -30.87
N VAL A 332 -41.68 16.94 -29.91
CA VAL A 332 -41.65 16.27 -28.61
C VAL A 332 -40.96 17.00 -27.45
N GLU A 333 -41.63 18.01 -26.90
CA GLU A 333 -41.73 18.10 -25.43
C GLU A 333 -42.63 16.92 -24.98
N PRO A 334 -42.22 16.08 -24.01
CA PRO A 334 -43.13 15.12 -23.41
C PRO A 334 -44.31 15.89 -22.80
N PRO A 335 -45.56 15.42 -22.95
CA PRO A 335 -46.68 16.04 -22.26
C PRO A 335 -46.42 15.99 -20.75
N ASP A 336 -46.62 17.13 -20.10
CA ASP A 336 -46.44 17.36 -18.66
C ASP A 336 -47.23 16.31 -17.84
N THR A 337 -46.59 15.21 -17.46
CA THR A 337 -47.26 14.12 -16.73
C THR A 337 -47.33 14.47 -15.24
N GLN A 338 -48.53 14.66 -14.70
CA GLN A 338 -48.74 14.88 -13.27
C GLN A 338 -48.69 13.56 -12.49
N ASP A 339 -47.87 13.48 -11.44
CA ASP A 339 -47.77 12.29 -10.58
C ASP A 339 -48.94 12.23 -9.59
N LEU A 340 -49.92 11.36 -9.89
CA LEU A 340 -51.12 11.15 -9.07
C LEU A 340 -50.95 10.03 -8.03
N ARG A 341 -49.76 9.41 -7.89
CA ARG A 341 -49.58 8.29 -6.95
C ARG A 341 -49.84 8.69 -5.50
N ALA A 342 -49.28 9.81 -5.06
CA ALA A 342 -49.46 10.32 -3.70
C ALA A 342 -50.93 10.61 -3.34
N PRO A 343 -51.71 11.36 -4.14
CA PRO A 343 -53.12 11.60 -3.82
C PRO A 343 -53.95 10.30 -3.83
N ILE A 344 -53.65 9.34 -4.72
CA ILE A 344 -54.33 8.04 -4.74
C ILE A 344 -54.04 7.25 -3.45
N TRP A 345 -52.78 7.21 -2.98
CA TRP A 345 -52.44 6.52 -1.73
C TRP A 345 -53.08 7.17 -0.51
N ILE A 346 -53.14 8.50 -0.45
CA ILE A 346 -53.82 9.21 0.65
C ILE A 346 -55.30 8.84 0.71
N VAL A 347 -55.98 8.80 -0.44
CA VAL A 347 -57.39 8.41 -0.52
C VAL A 347 -57.57 6.94 -0.11
N ALA A 348 -56.68 6.04 -0.56
CA ALA A 348 -56.73 4.62 -0.21
C ALA A 348 -56.57 4.38 1.30
N PHE A 349 -55.62 5.06 1.95
CA PHE A 349 -55.43 4.97 3.41
C PHE A 349 -56.62 5.55 4.19
N ALA A 350 -57.20 6.67 3.72
CA ALA A 350 -58.36 7.26 4.36
C ALA A 350 -59.57 6.32 4.33
N LEU A 351 -59.81 5.65 3.18
CA LEU A 351 -60.87 4.66 3.04
C LEU A 351 -60.64 3.43 3.94
N LEU A 352 -59.40 2.96 4.04
CA LEU A 352 -59.04 1.83 4.90
C LEU A 352 -59.25 2.16 6.38
N ILE A 353 -58.88 3.36 6.84
CA ILE A 353 -59.15 3.82 8.21
C ILE A 353 -60.65 3.92 8.46
N ALA A 354 -61.42 4.44 7.49
CA ALA A 354 -62.88 4.54 7.61
C ALA A 354 -63.54 3.16 7.72
N ASP A 355 -63.10 2.18 6.92
CA ASP A 355 -63.60 0.80 6.96
C ASP A 355 -63.27 0.09 8.28
N LEU A 356 -62.04 0.27 8.79
CA LEU A 356 -61.64 -0.22 10.11
C LEU A 356 -62.48 0.40 11.23
N PHE A 357 -62.77 1.70 11.14
CA PHE A 357 -63.60 2.40 12.12
C PHE A 357 -65.06 1.90 12.08
N ALA A 358 -65.62 1.73 10.89
CA ALA A 358 -66.95 1.17 10.70
C ALA A 358 -67.04 -0.28 11.25
N SER A 359 -66.04 -1.10 10.95
CA SER A 359 -65.91 -2.48 11.46
C SER A 359 -65.79 -2.53 12.99
N ALA A 360 -65.00 -1.62 13.58
CA ALA A 360 -64.86 -1.50 15.03
C ALA A 360 -66.15 -1.02 15.70
N TRP A 361 -66.92 -0.15 15.03
CA TRP A 361 -68.22 0.33 15.51
C TRP A 361 -69.27 -0.78 15.53
N VAL A 362 -69.41 -1.51 14.43
CA VAL A 362 -70.35 -2.64 14.32
C VAL A 362 -70.01 -3.76 15.33
N SER A 363 -68.72 -3.98 15.60
CA SER A 363 -68.27 -4.99 16.57
C SER A 363 -68.26 -4.52 18.03
N GLY A 364 -68.61 -3.25 18.32
CA GLY A 364 -68.66 -2.70 19.68
C GLY A 364 -67.29 -2.49 20.34
N ARG A 365 -66.19 -2.47 19.56
CA ARG A 365 -64.80 -2.43 20.05
C ARG A 365 -64.09 -1.09 19.83
N LEU A 366 -64.83 0.00 19.65
CA LEU A 366 -64.30 1.35 19.34
C LEU A 366 -63.20 1.82 20.30
N LEU A 367 -63.33 1.57 21.60
CA LEU A 367 -62.33 1.96 22.60
C LEU A 367 -60.98 1.25 22.42
N ALA A 368 -60.98 -0.03 22.02
CA ALA A 368 -59.76 -0.78 21.78
C ALA A 368 -59.02 -0.30 20.52
N PHE A 369 -59.76 0.11 19.49
CA PHE A 369 -59.19 0.63 18.25
C PHE A 369 -58.45 1.95 18.46
N VAL A 370 -59.02 2.87 19.25
CA VAL A 370 -58.40 4.16 19.59
C VAL A 370 -57.11 3.97 20.40
N VAL A 371 -57.08 3.02 21.33
CA VAL A 371 -55.89 2.72 22.15
C VAL A 371 -54.75 2.13 21.32
N ILE A 372 -55.05 1.24 20.37
CA ILE A 372 -54.03 0.62 19.50
C ILE A 372 -53.40 1.67 18.57
N MET A 373 -54.20 2.56 17.97
CA MET A 373 -53.68 3.65 17.14
C MET A 373 -52.75 4.61 17.90
N PHE A 374 -53.04 4.84 19.18
CA PHE A 374 -52.19 5.66 20.05
C PHE A 374 -50.89 4.95 20.45
N ALA A 375 -50.94 3.64 20.70
CA ALA A 375 -49.78 2.83 21.06
C ALA A 375 -48.75 2.70 19.91
N VAL A 376 -49.20 2.61 18.66
CA VAL A 376 -48.31 2.54 17.48
C VAL A 376 -47.55 3.86 17.26
N SER A 377 -48.10 5.01 17.67
CA SER A 377 -47.42 6.31 17.54
C SER A 377 -46.29 6.52 18.55
N ILE A 378 -46.20 5.72 19.63
CA ILE A 378 -45.20 5.88 20.71
C ILE A 378 -44.02 4.91 20.54
N ALA A 379 -44.20 3.81 19.80
CA ALA A 379 -43.20 2.75 19.66
C ALA A 379 -42.26 2.95 18.45
N THR A 380 -41.38 3.96 18.50
CA THR A 380 -40.18 3.99 17.63
C THR A 380 -38.95 3.60 18.46
N PRO A 381 -38.25 2.48 18.17
CA PRO A 381 -37.13 2.03 18.99
C PRO A 381 -35.84 2.85 18.74
N ARG A 382 -35.12 3.19 19.82
CA ARG A 382 -33.70 3.61 19.82
C ARG A 382 -32.80 2.38 19.98
N ALA A 383 -31.72 2.29 19.21
CA ALA A 383 -30.78 1.17 19.21
C ALA A 383 -29.71 1.28 20.33
N PRO A 384 -29.19 0.15 20.88
CA PRO A 384 -28.12 0.14 21.90
C PRO A 384 -26.70 0.12 21.32
N LEU A 385 -25.76 0.77 22.03
CA LEU A 385 -24.31 0.76 21.75
C LEU A 385 -23.65 -0.58 22.12
N PHE A 386 -22.67 -1.00 21.32
CA PHE A 386 -21.85 -2.20 21.52
C PHE A 386 -20.68 -1.99 22.50
N ALA A 387 -20.15 -3.13 22.95
CA ALA A 387 -19.19 -3.36 24.03
C ALA A 387 -17.82 -2.68 23.89
N GLU A 388 -17.25 -2.34 25.04
CA GLU A 388 -15.98 -1.66 25.27
C GLU A 388 -14.79 -2.61 25.07
N GLN A 389 -14.06 -2.40 23.98
CA GLN A 389 -12.75 -2.98 23.71
C GLN A 389 -11.72 -2.07 24.38
N ILE A 390 -10.82 -2.60 25.20
CA ILE A 390 -9.79 -1.80 25.90
C ILE A 390 -8.82 -1.27 24.84
N VAL A 391 -9.12 -0.09 24.33
CA VAL A 391 -8.22 0.77 23.58
C VAL A 391 -7.56 1.67 24.63
N PRO A 392 -6.23 1.67 24.80
CA PRO A 392 -5.58 2.65 25.65
C PRO A 392 -5.84 4.04 25.07
N ASP A 393 -6.48 4.92 25.84
CA ASP A 393 -6.63 6.34 25.47
C ASP A 393 -5.26 7.09 25.53
N GLU A 394 -4.21 6.46 26.08
CA GLU A 394 -2.88 7.04 26.31
C GLU A 394 -1.74 6.06 25.94
N ILE A 395 -0.54 6.59 25.67
CA ILE A 395 0.66 5.82 25.29
C ILE A 395 1.01 4.79 26.39
N ALA A 396 1.19 3.52 26.04
CA ALA A 396 1.65 2.48 26.97
C ALA A 396 2.95 1.82 26.48
N LEU A 397 3.87 1.53 27.39
CA LEU A 397 5.03 0.68 27.10
C LEU A 397 4.62 -0.79 27.24
N ALA A 398 5.15 -1.66 26.40
CA ALA A 398 4.85 -3.08 26.47
C ALA A 398 6.11 -3.93 26.47
N HIS A 399 6.04 -5.09 27.15
CA HIS A 399 7.01 -6.15 26.96
C HIS A 399 6.36 -7.42 26.46
N VAL A 400 7.12 -8.19 25.70
CA VAL A 400 6.71 -9.52 25.25
C VAL A 400 6.86 -10.51 26.40
N LYS A 401 5.76 -11.21 26.73
CA LYS A 401 5.77 -12.32 27.67
C LYS A 401 6.66 -13.44 27.16
N THR A 402 7.49 -13.94 28.05
CA THR A 402 8.31 -15.12 27.82
C THR A 402 7.63 -16.33 28.46
N SER A 403 8.26 -17.50 28.33
CA SER A 403 7.87 -18.68 29.12
C SER A 403 8.49 -18.69 30.53
N ASP A 404 9.27 -17.65 30.88
CA ASP A 404 9.94 -17.50 32.17
C ASP A 404 9.29 -16.38 32.98
N ARG A 405 8.51 -16.78 33.99
CA ARG A 405 7.78 -15.87 34.87
C ARG A 405 8.68 -14.86 35.58
N THR A 406 9.89 -15.24 35.99
CA THR A 406 10.80 -14.33 36.69
C THR A 406 11.31 -13.24 35.74
N VAL A 407 11.56 -13.59 34.48
CA VAL A 407 11.96 -12.62 33.46
C VAL A 407 10.83 -11.65 33.16
N ASP A 408 9.61 -12.14 33.04
CA ASP A 408 8.42 -11.32 32.79
C ASP A 408 8.13 -10.36 33.95
N GLU A 409 8.22 -10.84 35.20
CA GLU A 409 8.03 -10.00 36.39
C GLU A 409 9.07 -8.87 36.46
N ILE A 410 10.34 -9.16 36.14
CA ILE A 410 11.42 -8.16 36.11
C ILE A 410 11.23 -7.18 34.93
N ALA A 411 10.83 -7.68 33.76
CA ALA A 411 10.57 -6.85 32.58
C ALA A 411 9.42 -5.87 32.85
N PHE A 412 8.32 -6.34 33.43
CA PHE A 412 7.20 -5.51 33.85
C PHE A 412 7.62 -4.45 34.87
N ALA A 413 8.29 -4.84 35.96
CA ALA A 413 8.77 -3.91 36.99
C ALA A 413 9.78 -2.89 36.42
N GLY A 414 10.61 -3.32 35.45
CA GLY A 414 11.54 -2.48 34.71
C GLY A 414 10.84 -1.40 33.90
N LEU A 415 9.84 -1.79 33.11
CA LEU A 415 9.05 -0.83 32.34
C LEU A 415 8.24 0.10 33.24
N LEU A 416 7.75 -0.39 34.38
CA LEU A 416 7.05 0.45 35.36
C LEU A 416 7.97 1.55 35.90
N GLY A 417 9.20 1.19 36.31
CA GLY A 417 10.19 2.17 36.74
C GLY A 417 10.63 3.13 35.63
N LEU A 418 10.59 2.70 34.37
CA LEU A 418 10.81 3.57 33.22
C LEU A 418 9.64 4.54 33.00
N THR A 419 8.39 4.07 33.12
CA THR A 419 7.18 4.90 33.06
C THR A 419 7.22 6.00 34.13
N GLU A 420 7.53 5.66 35.38
CA GLU A 420 7.70 6.68 36.44
C GLU A 420 8.82 7.67 36.13
N THR A 421 9.94 7.18 35.57
CA THR A 421 11.06 8.04 35.19
C THR A 421 10.67 9.02 34.08
N LEU A 422 9.88 8.57 33.10
CA LEU A 422 9.35 9.42 32.03
C LEU A 422 8.43 10.50 32.59
N PHE A 423 7.48 10.10 33.45
CA PHE A 423 6.56 11.02 34.10
C PHE A 423 7.28 12.10 34.92
N LEU A 424 8.33 11.72 35.66
CA LEU A 424 9.09 12.65 36.50
C LEU A 424 10.02 13.59 35.73
N ARG A 425 10.44 13.22 34.51
CA ARG A 425 11.55 13.91 33.81
C ARG A 425 11.17 14.48 32.45
N THR A 426 9.98 14.16 31.94
CA THR A 426 9.49 14.58 30.63
C THR A 426 8.03 15.01 30.72
N SER A 427 7.44 15.48 29.62
CA SER A 427 6.00 15.75 29.53
C SER A 427 5.19 14.55 29.02
N ILE A 428 5.82 13.37 28.91
CA ILE A 428 5.14 12.14 28.52
C ILE A 428 4.56 11.52 29.78
N GLU A 429 3.27 11.19 29.73
CA GLU A 429 2.55 10.51 30.81
C GLU A 429 2.06 9.15 30.28
N PRO A 430 2.91 8.10 30.29
CA PRO A 430 2.50 6.80 29.80
C PRO A 430 1.56 6.11 30.80
N SER A 431 0.58 5.40 30.28
CA SER A 431 -0.22 4.44 31.05
C SER A 431 0.68 3.32 31.63
N PRO A 432 0.21 2.60 32.67
CA PRO A 432 0.92 1.45 33.22
C PRO A 432 1.34 0.45 32.12
N PRO A 433 2.53 -0.16 32.23
CA PRO A 433 3.05 -1.03 31.18
C PRO A 433 2.18 -2.28 31.01
N VAL A 434 2.23 -2.87 29.81
CA VAL A 434 1.43 -4.04 29.43
C VAL A 434 2.32 -5.26 29.16
N SER A 435 1.86 -6.43 29.59
CA SER A 435 2.49 -7.73 29.28
C SER A 435 1.78 -8.38 28.09
N VAL A 436 2.45 -8.44 26.95
CA VAL A 436 1.86 -8.85 25.65
C VAL A 436 2.17 -10.32 25.35
N ASP A 437 1.13 -11.11 25.06
CA ASP A 437 1.23 -12.43 24.43
C ASP A 437 1.15 -12.29 22.91
N LEU A 438 2.26 -12.55 22.21
CA LEU A 438 2.35 -12.39 20.76
C LEU A 438 1.38 -13.28 19.99
N GLU A 439 0.88 -14.36 20.56
CA GLU A 439 -0.07 -15.24 19.86
C GLU A 439 -1.52 -14.75 19.97
N LYS A 440 -1.83 -13.86 20.92
CA LYS A 440 -3.23 -13.47 21.24
C LYS A 440 -3.50 -11.99 21.18
N ASP A 441 -2.56 -11.17 21.65
CA ASP A 441 -2.79 -9.76 21.91
C ASP A 441 -2.43 -8.92 20.68
N ASP A 442 -3.18 -7.86 20.41
CA ASP A 442 -2.81 -6.90 19.36
C ASP A 442 -1.63 -6.04 19.84
N ILE A 443 -0.66 -5.80 18.96
CA ILE A 443 0.57 -5.04 19.27
C ILE A 443 0.66 -3.71 18.53
N ALA A 444 -0.27 -3.43 17.62
CA ALA A 444 -0.21 -2.26 16.73
C ALA A 444 -0.20 -0.92 17.49
N LEU A 445 -0.77 -0.87 18.69
CA LEU A 445 -0.92 0.36 19.48
C LEU A 445 0.28 0.70 20.37
N PHE A 446 1.30 -0.18 20.45
CA PHE A 446 2.46 0.06 21.30
C PHE A 446 3.60 0.73 20.53
N PRO A 447 4.09 1.91 20.91
CA PRO A 447 5.22 2.54 20.20
C PRO A 447 6.53 1.75 20.34
N LEU A 448 6.71 1.07 21.47
CA LEU A 448 7.90 0.28 21.79
C LEU A 448 7.52 -1.06 22.43
N LEU A 449 8.06 -2.14 21.89
CA LEU A 449 8.07 -3.47 22.50
C LEU A 449 9.46 -3.78 23.08
N TYR A 450 9.51 -4.01 24.39
CA TYR A 450 10.68 -4.57 25.05
C TYR A 450 10.62 -6.10 25.01
N TRP A 451 11.60 -6.74 24.38
CA TRP A 451 11.61 -8.19 24.22
C TRP A 451 12.84 -8.80 24.91
N PRO A 452 12.68 -9.31 26.15
CA PRO A 452 13.75 -10.06 26.80
C PRO A 452 13.89 -11.43 26.14
N ILE A 453 15.11 -11.82 25.75
CA ILE A 453 15.38 -13.11 25.13
C ILE A 453 15.82 -14.12 26.19
N THR A 454 15.24 -15.32 26.13
CA THR A 454 15.61 -16.46 26.99
C THR A 454 16.10 -17.65 26.16
N ASP A 455 16.86 -18.56 26.76
CA ASP A 455 17.48 -19.68 26.04
C ASP A 455 16.47 -20.64 25.41
N GLN A 456 15.36 -20.89 26.11
CA GLN A 456 14.33 -21.86 25.71
C GLN A 456 13.07 -21.20 25.15
N GLN A 457 13.19 -19.96 24.66
CA GLN A 457 12.04 -19.25 24.14
C GLN A 457 11.48 -19.95 22.88
N PRO A 458 10.16 -20.20 22.82
CA PRO A 458 9.54 -20.73 21.62
C PRO A 458 9.64 -19.70 20.48
N ILE A 459 9.71 -20.23 19.26
CA ILE A 459 9.62 -19.42 18.06
C ILE A 459 8.13 -19.02 17.89
N PRO A 460 7.82 -17.73 17.60
CA PRO A 460 6.47 -17.29 17.30
C PRO A 460 5.84 -18.08 16.14
N SER A 461 4.52 -18.17 16.11
CA SER A 461 3.81 -18.72 14.95
C SER A 461 3.99 -17.86 13.70
N ASP A 462 3.70 -18.42 12.51
CA ASP A 462 3.75 -17.68 11.25
C ASP A 462 2.83 -16.44 11.27
N GLN A 463 1.68 -16.54 11.94
CA GLN A 463 0.76 -15.43 12.16
C GLN A 463 1.38 -14.35 13.06
N SER A 464 2.04 -14.75 14.15
CA SER A 464 2.74 -13.82 15.03
C SER A 464 3.91 -13.13 14.33
N TYR A 465 4.64 -13.83 13.46
CA TYR A 465 5.69 -13.21 12.65
C TYR A 465 5.13 -12.23 11.63
N ALA A 466 4.01 -12.54 10.96
CA ALA A 466 3.33 -11.60 10.08
C ALA A 466 2.91 -10.32 10.83
N LYS A 467 2.41 -10.48 12.06
CA LYS A 467 2.06 -9.35 12.95
C LYS A 467 3.28 -8.54 13.38
N LEU A 468 4.38 -9.19 13.79
CA LEU A 468 5.63 -8.52 14.16
C LEU A 468 6.27 -7.78 12.98
N ASN A 469 6.23 -8.36 11.78
CA ASN A 469 6.72 -7.71 10.57
C ASN A 469 5.84 -6.51 10.20
N SER A 470 4.52 -6.62 10.34
CA SER A 470 3.60 -5.49 10.16
C SER A 470 3.85 -4.38 11.18
N TYR A 471 4.12 -4.75 12.43
CA TYR A 471 4.46 -3.83 13.52
C TYR A 471 5.74 -3.03 13.24
N LEU A 472 6.82 -3.72 12.86
CA LEU A 472 8.08 -3.05 12.48
C LEU A 472 7.90 -2.17 11.24
N ALA A 473 7.10 -2.63 10.28
CA ALA A 473 6.78 -1.90 9.06
C ALA A 473 5.96 -0.63 9.30
N SER A 474 5.07 -0.62 10.30
CA SER A 474 4.26 0.54 10.68
C SER A 474 4.98 1.53 11.60
N GLY A 475 6.30 1.40 11.77
CA GLY A 475 7.11 2.27 12.61
C GLY A 475 7.18 1.86 14.08
N GLY A 476 6.65 0.69 14.44
CA GLY A 476 6.84 0.09 15.76
C GLY A 476 8.30 -0.28 16.00
N VAL A 477 8.76 -0.14 17.23
CA VAL A 477 10.16 -0.40 17.60
C VAL A 477 10.26 -1.59 18.52
N ILE A 478 11.21 -2.50 18.25
CA ILE A 478 11.52 -3.62 19.13
C ILE A 478 12.92 -3.46 19.73
N LEU A 479 13.00 -3.47 21.05
CA LEU A 479 14.25 -3.60 21.81
C LEU A 479 14.44 -5.06 22.24
N PHE A 480 15.31 -5.79 21.56
CA PHE A 480 15.73 -7.14 21.95
C PHE A 480 16.82 -7.05 23.02
N ASP A 481 16.56 -7.59 24.21
CA ASP A 481 17.54 -7.67 25.29
C ASP A 481 17.97 -9.12 25.53
N THR A 482 19.20 -9.46 25.13
CA THR A 482 19.80 -10.79 25.33
C THR A 482 20.30 -11.01 26.75
N ARG A 483 20.46 -9.94 27.55
CA ARG A 483 20.81 -9.97 28.98
C ARG A 483 22.11 -10.73 29.30
N ASP A 484 22.96 -10.92 28.29
CA ASP A 484 24.15 -11.79 28.33
C ASP A 484 25.48 -11.02 28.34
N ALA A 485 25.48 -9.68 28.39
CA ALA A 485 26.71 -8.89 28.36
C ALA A 485 27.64 -9.13 29.56
N GLY A 486 27.12 -9.68 30.67
CA GLY A 486 27.92 -10.12 31.81
C GLY A 486 28.53 -11.52 31.67
N GLN A 487 28.24 -12.24 30.59
CA GLN A 487 28.73 -13.59 30.30
C GLN A 487 29.78 -13.56 29.18
N SER A 488 30.69 -14.53 29.13
CA SER A 488 31.71 -14.59 28.07
C SER A 488 31.06 -14.83 26.70
N ARG A 489 31.29 -13.93 25.73
CA ARG A 489 30.70 -13.93 24.38
C ARG A 489 30.82 -15.27 23.62
N ALA A 490 31.79 -16.11 23.96
CA ALA A 490 32.00 -17.42 23.33
C ALA A 490 31.01 -18.52 23.78
N ILE A 491 30.18 -18.27 24.81
CA ILE A 491 29.41 -19.32 25.51
C ILE A 491 27.91 -18.99 25.63
N SER A 492 27.40 -17.88 25.09
CA SER A 492 25.99 -17.49 25.30
C SER A 492 25.01 -18.26 24.38
N PRO A 493 24.25 -19.26 24.87
CA PRO A 493 23.21 -19.95 24.09
C PRO A 493 22.10 -19.01 23.60
N VAL A 494 21.88 -17.88 24.29
CA VAL A 494 20.89 -16.85 23.95
C VAL A 494 21.10 -16.32 22.53
N ASN A 495 22.35 -16.17 22.06
CA ASN A 495 22.64 -15.67 20.71
C ASN A 495 22.13 -16.61 19.61
N GLY A 496 22.10 -17.92 19.86
CA GLY A 496 21.50 -18.90 18.96
C GLY A 496 19.98 -18.74 18.91
N THR A 497 19.34 -18.49 20.05
CA THR A 497 17.90 -18.23 20.11
C THR A 497 17.53 -16.91 19.46
N LEU A 498 18.29 -15.84 19.70
CA LEU A 498 18.10 -14.55 19.02
C LEU A 498 18.16 -14.73 17.50
N ARG A 499 19.17 -15.42 16.95
CA ARG A 499 19.26 -15.64 15.49
C ARG A 499 18.07 -16.41 14.93
N ARG A 500 17.56 -17.41 15.67
CA ARG A 500 16.33 -18.12 15.28
C ARG A 500 15.11 -17.20 15.29
N LEU A 501 14.97 -16.36 16.31
CA LEU A 501 13.87 -15.38 16.40
C LEU A 501 13.94 -14.32 15.30
N LEU A 502 15.14 -13.84 14.97
CA LEU A 502 15.34 -12.83 13.92
C LEU A 502 15.12 -13.40 12.51
N SER A 503 15.29 -14.71 12.28
CA SER A 503 15.15 -15.32 10.95
C SER A 503 13.74 -15.21 10.35
N GLY A 504 12.71 -15.03 11.17
CA GLY A 504 11.33 -14.78 10.71
C GLY A 504 10.99 -13.29 10.54
N LEU A 505 11.94 -12.39 10.88
CA LEU A 505 11.72 -10.94 10.85
C LEU A 505 12.40 -10.29 9.64
N ASN A 506 11.69 -9.37 9.00
CA ASN A 506 12.16 -8.57 7.86
C ASN A 506 12.99 -7.37 8.33
N ILE A 507 14.09 -7.65 9.02
CA ILE A 507 14.98 -6.62 9.57
C ILE A 507 16.02 -6.15 8.55
N PRO A 508 16.34 -4.84 8.51
CA PRO A 508 17.44 -4.32 7.70
C PRO A 508 18.80 -4.81 8.24
N PRO A 509 19.89 -4.67 7.47
CA PRO A 509 21.24 -4.96 7.96
C PRO A 509 21.51 -4.21 9.27
N LEU A 510 22.24 -4.83 10.19
CA LEU A 510 22.53 -4.26 11.51
C LEU A 510 23.98 -3.79 11.60
N ASP A 511 24.20 -2.67 12.29
CA ASP A 511 25.51 -2.14 12.65
C ASP A 511 25.53 -1.70 14.12
N ILE A 512 26.71 -1.57 14.71
CA ILE A 512 26.87 -1.04 16.07
C ILE A 512 26.44 0.42 16.08
N VAL A 513 25.69 0.84 17.12
CA VAL A 513 25.25 2.23 17.26
C VAL A 513 26.43 3.19 17.12
N PRO A 514 26.46 4.04 16.07
CA PRO A 514 27.51 5.03 15.90
C PRO A 514 27.46 6.10 17.00
N ALA A 515 28.61 6.67 17.33
CA ALA A 515 28.68 7.76 18.34
C ALA A 515 27.85 8.99 17.94
N ASP A 516 27.66 9.23 16.64
CA ASP A 516 26.89 10.33 16.08
C ASP A 516 25.39 10.03 15.90
N HIS A 517 24.91 8.86 16.33
CA HIS A 517 23.50 8.45 16.22
C HIS A 517 22.56 9.27 17.11
N VAL A 518 21.33 9.53 16.66
CA VAL A 518 20.34 10.36 17.37
C VAL A 518 20.03 9.84 18.79
N LEU A 519 20.05 8.52 19.01
CA LEU A 519 19.88 7.90 20.33
C LEU A 519 20.84 8.43 21.40
N THR A 520 22.04 8.90 21.03
CA THR A 520 22.99 9.47 22.00
C THR A 520 22.57 10.85 22.50
N ARG A 521 21.58 11.48 21.87
CA ARG A 521 21.18 12.88 22.13
C ARG A 521 19.68 13.16 22.00
N ALA A 522 18.82 12.14 22.00
CA ALA A 522 17.38 12.30 21.86
C ALA A 522 16.77 13.17 22.99
N PHE A 523 17.29 13.02 24.22
CA PHE A 523 16.90 13.85 25.36
C PHE A 523 18.12 14.21 26.24
N TYR A 524 18.81 13.20 26.77
CA TYR A 524 20.10 13.32 27.44
C TYR A 524 21.25 13.14 26.44
N LEU A 525 22.40 13.74 26.75
CA LEU A 525 23.66 13.44 26.08
C LEU A 525 24.30 12.19 26.71
N LEU A 526 24.47 11.15 25.91
CA LEU A 526 24.97 9.84 26.30
C LEU A 526 26.18 9.45 25.45
N GLN A 527 27.16 8.79 26.07
CA GLN A 527 28.31 8.20 25.38
C GLN A 527 28.20 6.67 25.26
N SER A 528 27.36 6.07 26.11
CA SER A 528 27.13 4.64 26.17
C SER A 528 25.70 4.36 26.66
N PHE A 529 25.26 3.11 26.53
CA PHE A 529 23.89 2.68 26.82
C PHE A 529 23.86 1.59 27.91
N PRO A 530 24.37 1.87 29.12
CA PRO A 530 24.48 0.86 30.17
C PRO A 530 23.11 0.41 30.67
N GLY A 531 23.01 -0.85 31.08
CA GLY A 531 21.89 -1.44 31.81
C GLY A 531 22.37 -1.94 33.17
N ARG A 532 21.99 -3.17 33.55
CA ARG A 532 22.65 -3.86 34.68
C ARG A 532 24.12 -4.13 34.38
N TYR A 533 24.46 -4.32 33.10
CA TYR A 533 25.84 -4.43 32.60
C TYR A 533 26.26 -3.17 31.85
N ALA A 534 27.56 -2.83 31.93
CA ALA A 534 28.08 -1.55 31.44
C ALA A 534 28.67 -1.60 30.02
N GLU A 535 29.14 -2.76 29.54
CA GLU A 535 30.01 -2.86 28.35
C GLU A 535 29.39 -3.63 27.15
N GLY A 536 28.08 -3.85 27.13
CA GLY A 536 27.43 -4.49 25.98
C GLY A 536 27.27 -3.53 24.80
N SER A 537 27.72 -3.96 23.63
CA SER A 537 27.47 -3.29 22.36
C SER A 537 25.97 -3.30 22.04
N VAL A 538 25.45 -2.16 21.57
CA VAL A 538 24.08 -2.04 21.06
C VAL A 538 24.14 -1.99 19.54
N TRP A 539 23.29 -2.78 18.91
CA TRP A 539 23.15 -2.87 17.46
C TRP A 539 21.84 -2.23 17.04
N ILE A 540 21.86 -1.56 15.90
CA ILE A 540 20.74 -0.88 15.27
C ILE A 540 20.76 -1.13 13.77
N GLU A 541 19.73 -0.68 13.06
CA GLU A 541 19.75 -0.60 11.61
C GLU A 541 20.99 0.15 11.09
N ALA A 542 21.72 -0.49 10.17
CA ALA A 542 22.88 0.06 9.50
C ALA A 542 22.47 1.23 8.59
N ALA A 543 23.25 2.31 8.63
CA ALA A 543 23.04 3.44 7.73
C ALA A 543 23.47 3.09 6.29
N PRO A 544 22.88 3.73 5.25
CA PRO A 544 23.27 3.53 3.86
C PRO A 544 24.76 3.82 3.63
N GLU A 545 25.45 2.97 2.84
CA GLU A 545 26.91 3.03 2.60
C GLU A 545 27.42 4.36 2.04
N ASN A 546 26.55 5.23 1.50
CA ASN A 546 26.87 6.53 0.92
C ASN A 546 26.58 7.73 1.84
N THR A 547 26.35 7.51 3.14
CA THR A 547 26.07 8.60 4.09
C THR A 547 27.36 9.34 4.47
N VAL A 548 27.73 10.34 3.67
CA VAL A 548 28.91 11.18 3.93
C VAL A 548 28.55 12.34 4.85
N GLN A 549 29.43 12.65 5.81
CA GLN A 549 29.33 13.87 6.61
C GLN A 549 29.55 15.07 5.68
N GLY A 550 28.50 15.84 5.40
CA GLY A 550 28.63 17.06 4.59
C GLY A 550 29.57 18.07 5.24
N GLN A 551 30.32 18.84 4.45
CA GLN A 551 31.34 19.80 4.95
C GLN A 551 30.78 20.83 5.95
N ASP A 552 29.47 21.10 5.92
CA ASP A 552 28.76 22.01 6.84
C ASP A 552 27.92 21.30 7.92
N ARG A 553 28.08 19.97 8.11
CA ARG A 553 27.28 19.17 9.06
C ARG A 553 28.17 18.56 10.16
N PRO A 554 27.91 18.84 11.44
CA PRO A 554 28.68 18.26 12.54
C PRO A 554 28.41 16.76 12.77
N PHE A 555 27.36 16.19 12.16
CA PHE A 555 26.99 14.78 12.28
C PHE A 555 26.45 14.23 10.94
N ARG A 556 26.58 12.92 10.71
CA ARG A 556 25.94 12.25 9.58
C ARG A 556 24.43 12.15 9.81
N ALA A 557 23.64 12.28 8.74
CA ALA A 557 22.21 11.97 8.77
C ALA A 557 22.03 10.45 8.67
N LEU A 558 22.34 9.76 9.78
CA LEU A 558 22.22 8.31 9.90
C LEU A 558 20.75 7.99 10.16
N ASN A 559 20.04 7.59 9.10
CA ASN A 559 18.62 7.24 9.08
C ASN A 559 17.71 8.45 9.39
N ASP A 560 16.89 8.84 8.42
CA ASP A 560 15.95 9.96 8.52
C ASP A 560 14.65 9.60 9.29
N GLY A 561 14.57 8.39 9.85
CA GLY A 561 13.44 7.87 10.63
C GLY A 561 13.84 7.17 11.95
N VAL A 562 12.85 6.65 12.67
CA VAL A 562 13.05 5.88 13.90
C VAL A 562 13.65 4.52 13.56
N THR A 563 14.77 4.17 14.21
CA THR A 563 15.36 2.83 14.13
C THR A 563 14.36 1.76 14.59
N PRO A 564 13.91 0.83 13.72
CA PRO A 564 12.84 -0.11 14.04
C PRO A 564 13.31 -1.24 14.99
N VAL A 565 14.62 -1.52 15.02
CA VAL A 565 15.18 -2.62 15.83
C VAL A 565 16.42 -2.14 16.58
N LEU A 566 16.43 -2.44 17.87
CA LEU A 566 17.59 -2.30 18.74
C LEU A 566 17.92 -3.65 19.38
N ILE A 567 19.19 -4.02 19.43
CA ILE A 567 19.63 -5.28 20.05
C ILE A 567 20.79 -5.00 20.99
N GLY A 568 20.70 -5.47 22.23
CA GLY A 568 21.86 -5.50 23.13
C GLY A 568 21.67 -6.47 24.26
N GLY A 569 22.69 -6.62 25.10
CA GLY A 569 22.71 -7.60 26.20
C GLY A 569 22.82 -6.99 27.58
N ASN A 570 22.51 -5.71 27.73
CA ASN A 570 22.83 -4.95 28.93
C ASN A 570 21.86 -5.18 30.10
N ASP A 571 20.77 -5.94 29.91
CA ASP A 571 19.75 -6.24 30.92
C ASP A 571 19.18 -4.94 31.51
N TRP A 572 18.54 -4.15 30.65
CA TRP A 572 18.05 -2.81 30.98
C TRP A 572 16.87 -2.85 31.94
N ALA A 573 15.93 -3.78 31.75
CA ALA A 573 14.79 -3.91 32.65
C ALA A 573 15.22 -4.11 34.10
N ALA A 574 16.27 -4.91 34.35
CA ALA A 574 16.76 -5.11 35.71
C ALA A 574 17.35 -3.82 36.34
N ALA A 575 17.93 -2.93 35.52
CA ALA A 575 18.40 -1.64 36.01
C ALA A 575 17.27 -0.66 36.29
N TRP A 576 16.19 -0.73 35.51
CA TRP A 576 15.00 0.12 35.67
C TRP A 576 14.05 -0.37 36.75
N ALA A 577 14.07 -1.66 37.08
CA ALA A 577 13.08 -2.30 37.95
C ALA A 577 13.05 -1.71 39.37
N ILE A 578 11.85 -1.39 39.81
CA ILE A 578 11.52 -0.88 41.14
C ILE A 578 10.46 -1.74 41.83
N ASP A 579 10.40 -1.66 43.16
CA ASP A 579 9.29 -2.18 43.97
C ASP A 579 8.18 -1.14 44.15
N ASP A 580 7.08 -1.52 44.80
CA ASP A 580 5.93 -0.64 45.10
C ASP A 580 6.27 0.58 45.96
N GLN A 581 7.48 0.64 46.52
CA GLN A 581 8.00 1.75 47.32
C GLN A 581 8.99 2.62 46.54
N GLY A 582 9.16 2.37 45.24
CA GLY A 582 10.09 3.08 44.34
C GLY A 582 11.56 2.70 44.54
N ARG A 583 11.86 1.63 45.31
CA ARG A 583 13.24 1.18 45.56
C ARG A 583 13.68 0.21 44.48
N ALA A 584 14.95 0.25 44.10
CA ALA A 584 15.50 -0.62 43.08
C ALA A 584 15.35 -2.12 43.45
N LEU A 585 14.79 -2.91 42.54
CA LEU A 585 14.51 -4.34 42.75
C LEU A 585 15.78 -5.20 42.64
N LEU A 586 16.69 -4.87 41.70
CA LEU A 586 17.93 -5.60 41.48
C LEU A 586 19.17 -4.72 41.66
N PRO A 587 20.29 -5.26 42.17
CA PRO A 587 21.55 -4.52 42.28
C PRO A 587 22.14 -4.23 40.89
N VAL A 588 22.65 -3.01 40.72
CA VAL A 588 23.43 -2.59 39.55
C VAL A 588 24.79 -2.14 40.06
N GLY A 589 25.86 -2.82 39.65
CA GLY A 589 27.23 -2.52 40.10
C GLY A 589 27.40 -2.58 41.63
N ARG A 590 28.33 -1.77 42.16
CA ARG A 590 28.59 -1.63 43.61
C ARG A 590 28.68 -0.17 44.02
N GLY A 591 28.15 0.15 45.20
CA GLY A 591 28.27 1.47 45.83
C GLY A 591 27.84 2.63 44.92
N PHE A 592 28.51 3.77 45.05
CA PHE A 592 28.19 4.99 44.29
C PHE A 592 28.30 4.82 42.77
N SER A 593 29.27 4.05 42.29
CA SER A 593 29.41 3.73 40.86
C SER A 593 28.20 2.96 40.31
N GLY A 594 27.60 2.08 41.12
CA GLY A 594 26.40 1.34 40.77
C GLY A 594 25.18 2.24 40.58
N GLU A 595 24.97 3.17 41.51
CA GLU A 595 23.88 4.16 41.40
C GLU A 595 24.06 5.10 40.21
N ARG A 596 25.30 5.50 39.91
CA ARG A 596 25.60 6.27 38.70
C ARG A 596 25.29 5.48 37.42
N GLN A 597 25.61 4.19 37.39
CA GLN A 597 25.28 3.32 36.25
C GLN A 597 23.76 3.17 36.09
N ARG A 598 23.02 2.98 37.19
CA ARG A 598 21.55 2.94 37.17
C ARG A 598 20.94 4.23 36.65
N GLU A 599 21.47 5.37 37.08
CA GLU A 599 21.06 6.67 36.56
C GLU A 599 21.31 6.78 35.06
N MET A 600 22.47 6.33 34.56
CA MET A 600 22.74 6.29 33.12
C MET A 600 21.80 5.34 32.37
N ALA A 601 21.44 4.20 32.96
CA ALA A 601 20.45 3.28 32.39
C ALA A 601 19.08 3.95 32.26
N ARG A 602 18.62 4.67 33.30
CA ARG A 602 17.36 5.44 33.25
C ARG A 602 17.39 6.50 32.15
N ARG A 603 18.50 7.23 32.01
CA ARG A 603 18.67 8.22 30.92
C ARG A 603 18.65 7.57 29.54
N PHE A 604 19.23 6.39 29.38
CA PHE A 604 19.11 5.63 28.14
C PHE A 604 17.64 5.26 27.86
N GLY A 605 16.90 4.77 28.86
CA GLY A 605 15.47 4.47 28.69
C GLY A 605 14.66 5.69 28.26
N VAL A 606 14.92 6.86 28.85
CA VAL A 606 14.29 8.11 28.41
C VAL A 606 14.68 8.46 26.98
N ASN A 607 15.98 8.39 26.62
CA ASN A 607 16.41 8.64 25.24
C ASN A 607 15.75 7.69 24.24
N LEU A 608 15.63 6.42 24.59
CA LEU A 608 14.99 5.41 23.75
C LEU A 608 13.53 5.77 23.48
N VAL A 609 12.74 6.01 24.53
CA VAL A 609 11.32 6.35 24.37
C VAL A 609 11.12 7.69 23.66
N MET A 610 11.96 8.68 23.96
CA MET A 610 11.93 9.97 23.27
C MET A 610 12.29 9.85 21.78
N HIS A 611 13.26 9.00 21.44
CA HIS A 611 13.62 8.69 20.05
C HIS A 611 12.47 8.02 19.31
N VAL A 612 11.81 7.06 19.95
CA VAL A 612 10.65 6.36 19.39
C VAL A 612 9.47 7.32 19.14
N LEU A 613 9.17 8.20 20.09
CA LEU A 613 7.99 9.07 20.02
C LEU A 613 8.17 10.33 19.18
N MET A 614 9.39 10.87 19.07
CA MET A 614 9.64 12.15 18.38
C MET A 614 10.15 12.00 16.94
N GLY A 615 10.46 10.78 16.49
CA GLY A 615 10.88 10.54 15.12
C GLY A 615 12.04 11.42 14.66
N ASN A 616 11.88 12.05 13.49
CA ASN A 616 12.89 12.87 12.82
C ASN A 616 13.05 14.29 13.40
N TYR A 617 12.22 14.70 14.36
CA TYR A 617 12.29 16.06 14.93
C TYR A 617 13.65 16.39 15.58
N LYS A 618 14.40 15.37 16.05
CA LYS A 618 15.72 15.53 16.69
C LYS A 618 16.90 15.38 15.71
N SER A 619 16.66 14.95 14.48
CA SER A 619 17.65 15.03 13.40
C SER A 619 17.58 16.37 12.63
N ASP A 620 16.54 17.18 12.86
CA ASP A 620 16.39 18.52 12.29
C ASP A 620 17.40 19.55 12.82
N GLN A 621 17.93 20.36 11.90
CA GLN A 621 19.11 21.23 12.10
C GLN A 621 18.92 22.38 13.10
N VAL A 622 17.69 22.65 13.53
CA VAL A 622 17.34 23.84 14.34
C VAL A 622 18.02 23.82 15.72
N HIS A 623 18.30 22.62 16.27
CA HIS A 623 18.87 22.47 17.62
C HIS A 623 20.38 22.25 17.66
N VAL A 624 21.03 22.09 16.51
CA VAL A 624 22.45 21.70 16.41
C VAL A 624 23.43 22.74 17.00
N PRO A 625 23.26 24.07 16.76
CA PRO A 625 24.18 25.07 17.34
C PRO A 625 24.19 25.07 18.88
N ALA A 626 23.03 24.92 19.51
CA ALA A 626 22.90 24.87 20.97
C ALA A 626 23.46 23.58 21.60
N LEU A 627 23.48 22.48 20.85
CA LEU A 627 24.08 21.21 21.28
C LEU A 627 25.61 21.26 21.25
N LEU A 628 26.20 21.90 20.24
CA LEU A 628 27.64 22.07 20.13
C LEU A 628 28.22 22.98 21.23
N GLU A 629 27.51 24.04 21.60
CA GLU A 629 27.92 24.94 22.69
C GLU A 629 28.00 24.23 24.05
N ARG A 630 27.12 23.24 24.29
CA ARG A 630 27.09 22.42 25.52
C ARG A 630 28.10 21.28 25.52
N LEU A 631 28.60 20.85 24.36
CA LEU A 631 29.64 19.83 24.22
C LEU A 631 31.06 20.43 24.31
N GLY A 632 31.19 21.74 24.07
CA GLY A 632 32.44 22.49 24.18
C GLY A 632 32.75 23.07 25.58
N GLN A 633 31.85 22.86 26.56
CA GLN A 633 32.04 23.13 27.99
C GLN A 633 32.20 21.81 28.73
#